data_AF-A0A0L0FRI4-F1
#
_entry.id   AF-A0A0L0FRI4-F1
#
_cell.length_a   1.000
_cell.length_b   1.000
_cell.length_c   1.000
_cell.angle_alpha   90.00
_cell.angle_beta   90.00
_cell.angle_gamma   90.00
#
_symmetry.space_group_name_H-M   'P 1'
#
loop_
_entity.id
_entity.type
_entity.pdbx_description
1 polymer ?
#
loop_
_entity_poly.entity_id
_entity_poly.type
_entity_poly.pdbx_seq_one_letter_code
_entity_poly.pdbx_strand_id
1 'polypeptide(L)'
;MQCSDGGAQPRIHRQLTPIQSHAHPLHWACLRSDTLEDPSANFSLLVEAVATRLCWAALNSAPLDADGNVEERALKAIAQKYKVSKDPLTLATETFLLSKLDRSDAAQYKQYRIKVKRRLHGLFKDDLAEIEDKAERLKLLQMSYEQTETNYRNLINKMQTRT
;
A
#
# COMPACT_ATOMS: atom_id res chain seq x y z
N MET A 1 -63.27 33.65 -21.47
CA MET A 1 -63.99 32.38 -21.25
C MET A 1 -62.93 31.29 -21.31
N GLN A 2 -62.67 30.63 -20.17
CA GLN A 2 -63.18 29.29 -19.82
C GLN A 2 -62.51 28.20 -20.68
N CYS A 3 -61.66 27.29 -20.17
CA CYS A 3 -61.82 26.33 -19.06
C CYS A 3 -62.85 25.23 -19.38
N SER A 4 -62.60 23.91 -19.28
CA SER A 4 -61.38 23.09 -19.05
C SER A 4 -61.66 21.65 -19.59
N ASP A 5 -61.02 20.50 -19.28
CA ASP A 5 -59.91 20.10 -18.38
C ASP A 5 -59.36 18.69 -18.77
N GLY A 6 -58.28 18.22 -18.10
CA GLY A 6 -58.00 16.80 -17.86
C GLY A 6 -57.17 16.01 -18.89
N GLY A 7 -56.06 15.38 -18.45
CA GLY A 7 -55.27 14.45 -19.28
C GLY A 7 -53.95 13.98 -18.64
N ALA A 8 -54.01 12.97 -17.76
CA ALA A 8 -52.90 12.55 -16.89
C ALA A 8 -51.58 12.14 -17.58
N GLN A 9 -50.45 12.43 -16.91
CA GLN A 9 -49.16 11.75 -17.15
C GLN A 9 -49.18 10.31 -16.62
N PRO A 10 -48.30 9.45 -17.15
CA PRO A 10 -47.49 8.60 -16.27
C PRO A 10 -45.99 8.83 -16.43
N ARG A 11 -45.27 8.88 -15.30
CA ARG A 11 -43.80 8.81 -15.27
C ARG A 11 -43.31 7.56 -15.99
N ILE A 12 -42.34 7.69 -16.89
CA ILE A 12 -41.63 6.53 -17.44
C ILE A 12 -40.79 5.90 -16.32
N HIS A 13 -41.31 4.84 -15.70
CA HIS A 13 -40.53 3.95 -14.84
C HIS A 13 -39.49 3.22 -15.69
N ARG A 14 -38.32 3.83 -15.86
CA ARG A 14 -37.16 3.18 -16.46
C ARG A 14 -36.69 2.08 -15.50
N GLN A 15 -37.16 0.85 -15.73
CA GLN A 15 -36.81 -0.29 -14.91
C GLN A 15 -35.30 -0.47 -14.89
N LEU A 16 -34.70 -0.50 -13.70
CA LEU A 16 -33.31 -0.86 -13.52
C LEU A 16 -33.18 -2.37 -13.70
N THR A 17 -32.93 -2.79 -14.94
CA THR A 17 -32.49 -4.16 -15.24
C THR A 17 -31.26 -4.50 -14.39
N PRO A 18 -31.17 -5.69 -13.77
CA PRO A 18 -30.00 -6.07 -13.00
C PRO A 18 -28.74 -5.96 -13.86
N ILE A 19 -27.73 -5.23 -13.38
CA ILE A 19 -26.41 -5.22 -14.02
C ILE A 19 -25.83 -6.62 -13.85
N GLN A 20 -25.88 -7.43 -14.91
CA GLN A 20 -25.34 -8.78 -14.87
C GLN A 20 -23.83 -8.72 -14.59
N SER A 21 -23.41 -9.49 -13.58
CA SER A 21 -22.06 -9.48 -13.01
C SER A 21 -21.04 -10.18 -13.93
N HIS A 22 -20.89 -9.69 -15.16
CA HIS A 22 -19.76 -9.99 -16.02
C HIS A 22 -18.54 -9.25 -15.50
N ALA A 23 -17.87 -9.89 -14.53
CA ALA A 23 -16.59 -9.45 -13.97
C ALA A 23 -15.49 -9.59 -15.03
N HIS A 24 -15.50 -8.68 -16.02
CA HIS A 24 -14.34 -8.46 -16.87
C HIS A 24 -13.12 -8.21 -15.97
N PRO A 25 -11.98 -8.91 -16.20
CA PRO A 25 -10.79 -8.68 -15.41
C PRO A 25 -10.34 -7.24 -15.66
N LEU A 26 -10.53 -6.37 -14.67
CA LEU A 26 -10.07 -4.99 -14.73
C LEU A 26 -8.58 -5.01 -15.04
N HIS A 27 -8.22 -4.52 -16.22
CA HIS A 27 -6.84 -4.42 -16.67
C HIS A 27 -6.18 -3.24 -15.95
N TRP A 28 -5.95 -3.42 -14.65
CA TRP A 28 -5.04 -2.57 -13.89
C TRP A 28 -3.65 -2.80 -14.49
N ALA A 29 -3.22 -1.85 -15.33
CA ALA A 29 -1.85 -1.80 -15.80
C ALA A 29 -0.92 -1.69 -14.58
N CYS A 30 0.31 -2.20 -14.73
CA CYS A 30 1.24 -2.43 -13.63
C CYS A 30 1.31 -1.29 -12.60
N LEU A 31 1.44 -1.63 -11.31
CA LEU A 31 1.82 -0.68 -10.26
C LEU A 31 3.32 -0.38 -10.38
N ARG A 32 3.69 0.25 -11.49
CA ARG A 32 5.06 0.61 -11.89
C ARG A 32 5.33 2.06 -11.52
N SER A 33 6.21 2.25 -10.53
CA SER A 33 6.74 3.56 -10.13
C SER A 33 7.40 4.29 -11.32
N ASP A 34 8.02 3.53 -12.22
CA ASP A 34 8.61 3.96 -13.49
C ASP A 34 7.62 4.41 -14.59
N THR A 35 6.30 4.32 -14.34
CA THR A 35 5.26 4.78 -15.29
C THR A 35 4.42 5.95 -14.76
N LEU A 36 4.87 6.59 -13.69
CA LEU A 36 4.20 7.73 -13.05
C LEU A 36 5.17 8.91 -12.99
N GLU A 37 4.89 9.95 -13.75
CA GLU A 37 5.59 11.22 -13.69
C GLU A 37 5.14 11.97 -12.42
N ASP A 38 6.10 12.28 -11.54
CA ASP A 38 5.97 12.98 -10.25
C ASP A 38 4.65 12.72 -9.47
N PRO A 39 4.41 11.47 -9.03
CA PRO A 39 3.19 11.13 -8.29
C PRO A 39 3.12 11.87 -6.96
N SER A 40 2.06 12.69 -6.79
CA SER A 40 1.77 13.37 -5.53
C SER A 40 1.74 12.39 -4.34
N ALA A 41 2.13 12.84 -3.15
CA ALA A 41 2.23 11.99 -1.95
C ALA A 41 0.93 11.17 -1.66
N ASN A 42 -0.24 11.76 -1.90
CA ASN A 42 -1.54 11.07 -1.76
C ASN A 42 -1.71 9.91 -2.77
N PHE A 43 -1.17 10.06 -3.98
CA PHE A 43 -1.20 9.01 -5.00
C PHE A 43 -0.18 7.90 -4.68
N SER A 44 1.01 8.25 -4.21
CA SER A 44 2.01 7.27 -3.75
C SER A 44 1.47 6.41 -2.59
N LEU A 45 0.81 7.02 -1.60
CA LEU A 45 0.11 6.30 -0.53
C LEU A 45 -1.03 5.40 -1.03
N LEU A 46 -1.69 5.75 -2.14
CA LEU A 46 -2.70 4.91 -2.79
C LEU A 46 -2.05 3.72 -3.51
N VAL A 47 -0.95 3.94 -4.24
CA VAL A 47 -0.14 2.90 -4.89
C VAL A 47 0.36 1.88 -3.85
N GLU A 48 0.90 2.36 -2.73
CA GLU A 48 1.31 1.54 -1.58
C GLU A 48 0.15 0.72 -1.00
N ALA A 49 -1.00 1.35 -0.78
CA ALA A 49 -2.18 0.68 -0.22
C ALA A 49 -2.73 -0.42 -1.15
N VAL A 50 -2.75 -0.18 -2.46
CA VAL A 50 -3.20 -1.16 -3.47
C VAL A 50 -2.17 -2.28 -3.61
N ALA A 51 -0.87 -1.98 -3.71
CA ALA A 51 0.19 -2.98 -3.76
C ALA A 51 0.17 -3.89 -2.52
N THR A 52 0.06 -3.30 -1.32
CA THR A 52 -0.09 -4.02 -0.05
C THR A 52 -1.31 -4.94 -0.08
N ARG A 53 -2.46 -4.44 -0.54
CA ARG A 53 -3.72 -5.21 -0.61
C ARG A 53 -3.66 -6.37 -1.62
N LEU A 54 -3.04 -6.17 -2.79
CA LEU A 54 -2.87 -7.20 -3.81
C LEU A 54 -1.93 -8.31 -3.35
N CYS A 55 -0.80 -7.94 -2.74
CA CYS A 55 0.22 -8.88 -2.30
C CYS A 55 -0.13 -9.57 -0.97
N TRP A 56 -1.04 -9.02 -0.14
CA TRP A 56 -1.30 -9.45 1.23
C TRP A 56 -1.48 -10.97 1.40
N ALA A 57 -2.35 -11.58 0.60
CA ALA A 57 -2.62 -13.02 0.69
C ALA A 57 -1.40 -13.85 0.27
N ALA A 58 -0.67 -13.43 -0.76
CA ALA A 58 0.53 -14.13 -1.23
C ALA A 58 1.70 -14.00 -0.25
N LEU A 59 1.86 -12.84 0.42
CA LEU A 59 2.85 -12.65 1.48
C LEU A 59 2.53 -13.52 2.72
N ASN A 60 1.24 -13.66 3.08
CA ASN A 60 0.82 -14.55 4.17
C ASN A 60 1.05 -16.04 3.90
N SER A 61 1.23 -16.45 2.65
CA SER A 61 1.54 -17.83 2.24
C SER A 61 2.95 -18.00 1.66
N ALA A 62 3.80 -16.98 1.76
CA ALA A 62 5.17 -17.05 1.26
C ALA A 62 6.10 -17.71 2.29
N PRO A 63 7.10 -18.51 1.85
CA PRO A 63 8.14 -19.01 2.73
C PRO A 63 8.96 -17.87 3.33
N LEU A 64 9.39 -18.08 4.57
CA LEU A 64 10.29 -17.18 5.30
C LEU A 64 11.69 -17.81 5.41
N ASP A 65 12.72 -16.97 5.35
CA ASP A 65 14.10 -17.36 5.66
C ASP A 65 14.35 -17.51 7.17
N ALA A 66 15.56 -17.96 7.54
CA ALA A 66 15.96 -18.18 8.93
C ALA A 66 15.96 -16.89 9.79
N ASP A 67 16.01 -15.72 9.16
CA ASP A 67 15.91 -14.40 9.79
C ASP A 67 14.47 -13.85 9.80
N GLY A 68 13.48 -14.66 9.39
CA GLY A 68 12.05 -14.31 9.39
C GLY A 68 11.60 -13.39 8.24
N ASN A 69 12.43 -13.18 7.23
CA ASN A 69 12.07 -12.36 6.06
C ASN A 69 11.43 -13.22 4.96
N VAL A 70 10.59 -12.62 4.12
CA VAL A 70 10.04 -13.32 2.95
C VAL A 70 11.15 -13.63 1.95
N GLU A 71 11.26 -14.90 1.51
CA GLU A 71 12.30 -15.32 0.57
C GLU A 71 12.35 -14.47 -0.71
N GLU A 72 13.56 -14.16 -1.19
CA GLU A 72 13.75 -13.40 -2.43
C GLU A 72 13.10 -14.08 -3.66
N ARG A 73 13.05 -15.41 -3.69
CA ARG A 73 12.35 -16.20 -4.73
C ARG A 73 10.84 -15.97 -4.69
N ALA A 74 10.25 -15.96 -3.49
CA ALA A 74 8.83 -15.67 -3.30
C ALA A 74 8.50 -14.21 -3.65
N LEU A 75 9.35 -13.25 -3.24
CA LEU A 75 9.20 -11.84 -3.62
C LEU A 75 9.26 -11.65 -5.14
N LYS A 76 10.18 -12.31 -5.85
CA LYS A 76 10.26 -12.30 -7.32
C LYS A 76 8.98 -12.87 -7.96
N ALA A 77 8.46 -13.99 -7.46
CA ALA A 77 7.20 -14.57 -7.95
C ALA A 77 5.98 -13.66 -7.69
N ILE A 78 5.93 -12.99 -6.53
CA ILE A 78 4.89 -12.00 -6.19
C ILE A 78 4.98 -10.78 -7.11
N ALA A 79 6.18 -10.22 -7.32
CA ALA A 79 6.41 -9.09 -8.23
C ALA A 79 5.92 -9.39 -9.65
N GLN A 80 6.24 -10.58 -10.18
CA GLN A 80 5.82 -11.01 -11.51
C GLN A 80 4.31 -11.25 -11.60
N LYS A 81 3.73 -12.01 -10.65
CA LYS A 81 2.31 -12.34 -10.62
C LYS A 81 1.42 -11.11 -10.48
N TYR A 82 1.80 -10.17 -9.62
CA TYR A 82 1.01 -8.97 -9.31
C TYR A 82 1.50 -7.71 -10.04
N LYS A 83 2.49 -7.81 -10.95
CA LYS A 83 3.03 -6.69 -11.74
C LYS A 83 3.30 -5.41 -10.91
N VAL A 84 3.89 -5.58 -9.73
CA VAL A 84 4.21 -4.50 -8.78
C VAL A 84 5.70 -4.18 -8.89
N SER A 85 6.05 -2.89 -8.98
CA SER A 85 7.46 -2.47 -8.92
C SER A 85 8.10 -2.74 -7.57
N LYS A 86 9.43 -2.71 -7.55
CA LYS A 86 10.26 -3.04 -6.39
C LYS A 86 9.86 -2.27 -5.13
N ASP A 87 9.56 -0.98 -5.24
CA ASP A 87 9.40 -0.11 -4.08
C ASP A 87 8.03 -0.30 -3.41
N PRO A 88 6.88 -0.27 -4.12
CA PRO A 88 5.59 -0.61 -3.52
C PRO A 88 5.54 -2.05 -2.97
N LEU A 89 6.26 -3.00 -3.59
CA LEU A 89 6.40 -4.37 -3.05
C LEU A 89 7.27 -4.41 -1.78
N THR A 90 8.33 -3.61 -1.70
CA THR A 90 9.17 -3.49 -0.50
C THR A 90 8.36 -2.91 0.66
N LEU A 91 7.57 -1.87 0.41
CA LEU A 91 6.68 -1.24 1.40
C LEU A 91 5.56 -2.20 1.84
N ALA A 92 4.96 -2.95 0.92
CA ALA A 92 4.02 -4.02 1.23
C ALA A 92 4.65 -5.13 2.10
N THR A 93 5.91 -5.49 1.84
CA THR A 93 6.66 -6.51 2.61
C THR A 93 7.03 -6.00 4.00
N GLU A 94 7.47 -4.74 4.14
CA GLU A 94 7.72 -4.13 5.46
C GLU A 94 6.43 -3.99 6.29
N THR A 95 5.30 -3.66 5.65
CA THR A 95 3.97 -3.63 6.27
C THR A 95 3.53 -5.02 6.73
N PHE A 96 3.75 -6.04 5.90
CA PHE A 96 3.47 -7.43 6.24
C PHE A 96 4.31 -7.92 7.43
N LEU A 97 5.63 -7.68 7.42
CA LEU A 97 6.51 -8.08 8.52
C LEU A 97 6.12 -7.40 9.84
N LEU A 98 5.76 -6.11 9.82
CA LEU A 98 5.25 -5.40 11.00
C LEU A 98 3.93 -5.98 11.55
N SER A 99 3.15 -6.70 10.72
CA SER A 99 1.93 -7.39 11.14
C SER A 99 2.16 -8.78 11.74
N LYS A 100 3.36 -9.35 11.56
CA LYS A 100 3.78 -10.65 12.10
C LYS A 100 4.71 -10.53 13.31
N LEU A 101 5.38 -9.39 13.44
CA LEU A 101 6.33 -9.08 14.50
C LEU A 101 5.68 -9.11 15.89
N ASP A 102 6.22 -9.93 16.80
CA ASP A 102 5.91 -9.80 18.22
C ASP A 102 6.54 -8.51 18.78
N ARG A 103 5.72 -7.73 19.49
CA ARG A 103 6.13 -6.47 20.13
C ARG A 103 6.65 -6.67 21.55
N SER A 104 6.53 -7.88 22.11
CA SER A 104 7.21 -8.26 23.35
C SER A 104 8.73 -8.42 23.12
N ASP A 105 9.12 -8.86 21.92
CA ASP A 105 10.52 -9.01 21.54
C ASP A 105 11.14 -7.67 21.06
N ALA A 106 11.78 -6.99 22.02
CA ALA A 106 12.52 -5.77 21.79
C ALA A 106 13.75 -5.94 20.86
N ALA A 107 14.29 -7.16 20.69
CA ALA A 107 15.42 -7.43 19.79
C ALA A 107 14.94 -7.56 18.33
N GLN A 108 13.90 -8.35 18.06
CA GLN A 108 13.28 -8.43 16.74
C GLN A 108 12.76 -7.06 16.28
N TYR A 109 12.07 -6.31 17.15
CA TYR A 109 11.59 -4.97 16.80
C TYR A 109 12.74 -3.99 16.53
N LYS A 110 13.85 -4.08 17.27
CA LYS A 110 15.08 -3.31 17.00
C LYS A 110 15.68 -3.65 15.64
N GLN A 111 15.74 -4.93 15.26
CA GLN A 111 16.21 -5.36 13.93
C GLN A 111 15.30 -4.84 12.81
N TYR A 112 13.98 -4.99 12.95
CA TYR A 112 12.97 -4.44 12.03
C TYR A 112 13.17 -2.93 11.83
N ARG A 113 13.26 -2.16 12.92
CA ARG A 113 13.48 -0.71 12.87
C ARG A 113 14.78 -0.33 12.15
N ILE A 114 15.85 -1.09 12.36
CA ILE A 114 17.14 -0.87 11.68
C ILE A 114 17.02 -1.16 10.17
N LYS A 115 16.28 -2.20 9.77
CA LYS A 115 16.00 -2.53 8.35
C LYS A 115 15.27 -1.38 7.65
N VAL A 116 14.15 -0.91 8.20
CA VAL A 116 13.37 0.21 7.64
C VAL A 116 14.22 1.49 7.60
N LYS A 117 14.93 1.84 8.69
CA LYS A 117 15.79 3.03 8.71
C LYS A 117 16.94 2.99 7.70
N ARG A 118 17.53 1.81 7.41
CA ARG A 118 18.52 1.66 6.34
C ARG A 118 17.93 1.95 4.97
N ARG A 119 16.69 1.51 4.68
CA ARG A 119 15.99 1.87 3.44
C ARG A 119 15.69 3.36 3.37
N LEU A 120 15.17 3.96 4.44
CA LEU A 120 14.84 5.40 4.46
C LEU A 120 16.09 6.28 4.30
N HIS A 121 17.22 5.91 4.90
CA HIS A 121 18.51 6.59 4.68
C HIS A 121 19.03 6.39 3.24
N GLY A 122 18.73 5.26 2.60
CA GLY A 122 19.03 5.06 1.17
C GLY A 122 18.14 5.87 0.23
N LEU A 123 16.89 6.12 0.62
CA LEU A 123 15.91 6.90 -0.14
C LEU A 123 16.19 8.41 -0.06
N PHE A 124 16.35 8.94 1.15
CA PHE A 124 16.65 10.35 1.41
C PHE A 124 18.17 10.61 1.48
N LYS A 125 18.97 9.83 0.73
CA LYS A 125 20.44 9.83 0.89
C LYS A 125 21.04 11.22 0.64
N ASP A 126 20.53 11.90 -0.38
CA ASP A 126 21.11 13.15 -0.86
C ASP A 126 20.56 14.34 -0.05
N ASP A 127 19.27 14.34 0.31
CA ASP A 127 18.72 15.26 1.34
C ASP A 127 19.48 15.17 2.68
N LEU A 128 19.86 13.95 3.10
CA LEU A 128 20.68 13.68 4.29
C LEU A 128 22.19 13.89 4.06
N ALA A 129 22.61 14.31 2.87
CA ALA A 129 23.98 14.77 2.61
C ALA A 129 24.11 16.29 2.77
N GLU A 130 23.07 17.06 2.44
CA GLU A 130 23.04 18.53 2.57
C GLU A 130 23.02 19.02 4.03
N ILE A 131 22.45 18.22 4.94
CA ILE A 131 22.38 18.57 6.36
C ILE A 131 23.72 18.25 7.04
N GLU A 132 24.49 19.28 7.42
CA GLU A 132 25.78 19.10 8.07
C GLU A 132 25.66 18.43 9.45
N ASP A 133 24.69 18.84 10.29
CA ASP A 133 24.54 18.29 11.63
C ASP A 133 24.12 16.80 11.61
N LYS A 134 24.80 16.02 12.45
CA LYS A 134 24.51 14.61 12.68
C LYS A 134 23.28 14.42 13.56
N ALA A 135 23.03 15.30 14.54
CA ALA A 135 21.87 15.15 15.43
C ALA A 135 20.55 15.45 14.68
N GLU A 136 20.50 16.50 13.86
CA GLU A 136 19.38 16.83 12.99
C GLU A 136 19.07 15.70 11.98
N ARG A 137 20.08 15.14 11.31
CA ARG A 137 19.89 13.98 10.43
C ARG A 137 19.31 12.76 11.15
N LEU A 138 19.78 12.47 12.36
CA LEU A 138 19.27 11.36 13.16
C LEU A 138 17.82 11.61 13.64
N LYS A 139 17.47 12.87 13.92
CA LYS A 139 16.11 13.32 14.26
C LYS A 139 15.17 13.20 13.06
N LEU A 140 15.54 13.70 11.88
CA LEU A 140 14.73 13.58 10.67
C LEU A 140 14.54 12.11 10.26
N LEU A 141 15.59 11.28 10.30
CA LEU A 141 15.48 9.84 10.06
C LEU A 141 14.68 9.09 11.14
N GLN A 142 14.49 9.66 12.33
CA GLN A 142 13.52 9.16 13.33
C GLN A 142 12.09 9.55 12.95
N MET A 143 11.84 10.82 12.64
CA MET A 143 10.50 11.31 12.25
C MET A 143 9.97 10.61 10.99
N SER A 144 10.80 10.47 9.95
CA SER A 144 10.42 9.72 8.74
C SER A 144 10.13 8.25 9.00
N TYR A 145 10.83 7.63 9.98
CA TYR A 145 10.53 6.27 10.41
C TYR A 145 9.18 6.20 11.16
N GLU A 146 8.91 7.13 12.08
CA GLU A 146 7.66 7.16 12.86
C GLU A 146 6.44 7.39 11.97
N GLN A 147 6.54 8.28 10.97
CA GLN A 147 5.50 8.47 9.96
C GLN A 147 5.31 7.21 9.09
N THR A 148 6.41 6.56 8.66
CA THR A 148 6.36 5.31 7.88
C THR A 148 5.67 4.21 8.68
N GLU A 149 6.03 3.99 9.95
CA GLU A 149 5.42 2.97 10.79
C GLU A 149 3.94 3.28 11.08
N THR A 150 3.58 4.56 11.24
CA THR A 150 2.18 5.00 11.38
C THR A 150 1.37 4.68 10.11
N ASN A 151 1.93 4.92 8.93
CA ASN A 151 1.29 4.55 7.65
C ASN A 151 1.08 3.03 7.56
N TYR A 152 2.10 2.23 7.91
CA TYR A 152 2.00 0.77 7.92
C TYR A 152 0.95 0.26 8.91
N ARG A 153 0.90 0.78 10.14
CA ARG A 153 -0.14 0.46 11.13
C ARG A 153 -1.54 0.77 10.59
N ASN A 154 -1.71 1.91 9.92
CA ASN A 154 -2.97 2.27 9.26
C ASN A 154 -3.34 1.33 8.09
N LEU A 155 -2.37 0.78 7.37
CA LEU A 155 -2.61 -0.24 6.34
C LEU A 155 -2.98 -1.60 6.94
N ILE A 156 -2.26 -2.06 7.97
CA ILE A 156 -2.52 -3.32 8.68
C ILE A 156 -3.96 -3.34 9.23
N ASN A 157 -4.38 -2.28 9.91
CA ASN A 157 -5.74 -2.12 10.44
C ASN A 157 -6.79 -2.24 9.30
N LYS A 158 -6.55 -1.60 8.15
CA LYS A 158 -7.45 -1.64 6.97
C LYS A 158 -7.49 -3.02 6.28
N MET A 159 -6.48 -3.86 6.45
CA MET A 159 -6.50 -5.24 5.95
C MET A 159 -7.20 -6.18 6.92
N GLN A 160 -7.01 -6.02 8.23
CA GLN A 160 -7.60 -6.87 9.26
C GLN A 160 -9.11 -6.65 9.44
N THR A 161 -9.58 -5.40 9.40
CA THR A 161 -11.01 -5.01 9.58
C THR A 161 -11.93 -5.36 8.40
N ARG A 162 -11.52 -6.28 7.53
CA ARG A 162 -12.31 -6.81 6.40
C ARG A 162 -12.26 -8.34 6.33
N THR A 163 -12.09 -8.97 7.49
CA THR A 163 -12.19 -10.41 7.74
C THR A 163 -13.46 -10.67 8.54
#